data_AF-A0AAJ3AIU6-F1
#
_entry.id   AF-A0AAJ3AIU6-F1
#
_cell.length_a   1.000
_cell.length_b   1.000
_cell.length_c   1.000
_cell.angle_alpha   90.00
_cell.angle_beta   90.00
_cell.angle_gamma   90.00
#
_symmetry.space_group_name_H-M   'P 1'
#
loop_
_entity.id
_entity.type
_entity.pdbx_description
1 polymer ?
#
loop_
_entity_poly.entity_id
_entity_poly.type
_entity_poly.pdbx_seq_one_letter_code
_entity_poly.pdbx_strand_id
1 'polypeptide(L)'
;MRLTTKQIIQRLGETDQLYLKGNTPELTLERADLRLQLVTLSELRQEQRHFLQEAVVLLEQGRVEFEEMPLRMYINLSLHLAKAYMMFFELTKEHHFALITQQILKPMASYEHGDIYFFLAYASASKNEPALTRHWLGKYTMTAEFELELLQQHHAFNDYRQHEWFNKILKSKMH
;
A
#
# COMPACT_ATOMS: atom_id res chain seq x y z
N MET A 1 3.30 -18.44 1.44
CA MET A 1 4.18 -18.98 0.37
C MET A 1 4.23 -17.94 -0.73
N ARG A 2 5.41 -17.40 -1.10
CA ARG A 2 5.49 -16.45 -2.22
C ARG A 2 5.33 -17.22 -3.53
N LEU A 3 4.42 -16.79 -4.40
CA LEU A 3 4.24 -17.39 -5.72
C LEU A 3 5.49 -17.11 -6.58
N THR A 4 5.86 -18.08 -7.41
CA THR A 4 6.88 -17.88 -8.45
C THR A 4 6.31 -17.01 -9.57
N THR A 5 7.16 -16.33 -10.34
CA THR A 5 6.74 -15.51 -11.50
C THR A 5 5.83 -16.30 -12.45
N LYS A 6 6.16 -17.57 -12.72
CA LYS A 6 5.34 -18.45 -13.57
C LYS A 6 3.94 -18.67 -13.01
N GLN A 7 3.82 -18.89 -11.70
CA GLN A 7 2.52 -19.07 -11.04
C GLN A 7 1.71 -17.77 -11.04
N ILE A 8 2.36 -16.62 -10.87
CA ILE A 8 1.68 -15.31 -10.93
C ILE A 8 1.13 -15.06 -12.34
N ILE A 9 1.94 -15.28 -13.39
CA ILE A 9 1.50 -15.11 -14.79
C ILE A 9 0.34 -16.05 -15.12
N GLN A 10 0.42 -17.31 -14.69
CA GLN A 10 -0.67 -18.27 -14.89
C GLN A 10 -1.94 -17.76 -14.19
N ARG A 11 -1.83 -17.36 -12.92
CA ARG A 11 -2.98 -16.87 -12.15
C ARG A 11 -3.57 -15.60 -12.74
N LEU A 12 -2.73 -14.70 -13.25
CA LEU A 12 -3.17 -13.49 -13.94
C LEU A 12 -4.03 -13.83 -15.16
N GLY A 13 -3.57 -14.78 -16.00
CA GLY A 13 -4.36 -15.29 -17.13
C GLY A 13 -5.70 -15.93 -16.72
N GLU A 14 -5.72 -16.70 -15.63
CA GLU A 14 -6.96 -17.27 -15.07
C GLU A 14 -7.93 -16.17 -14.62
N THR A 15 -7.44 -15.17 -13.89
CA THR A 15 -8.28 -14.06 -13.38
C THR A 15 -8.79 -13.15 -14.49
N ASP A 16 -8.02 -12.96 -15.57
CA ASP A 16 -8.49 -12.23 -16.75
C ASP A 16 -9.60 -12.99 -17.49
N GLN A 17 -9.55 -14.33 -17.52
CA GLN A 17 -10.67 -15.13 -18.04
C GLN A 17 -11.90 -15.09 -17.13
N LEU A 18 -11.70 -15.05 -15.81
CA LEU A 18 -12.81 -14.88 -14.86
C LEU A 18 -13.50 -13.52 -15.05
N TYR A 19 -12.74 -12.46 -15.29
CA TYR A 19 -13.28 -11.11 -15.52
C TYR A 19 -14.29 -11.09 -16.68
N LEU A 20 -14.02 -11.83 -17.76
CA LEU A 20 -14.94 -11.95 -18.91
C LEU A 20 -16.27 -12.61 -18.56
N LYS A 21 -16.33 -13.37 -17.46
CA LYS A 21 -17.55 -14.02 -16.97
C LYS A 21 -18.33 -13.14 -15.97
N GLY A 22 -17.74 -12.05 -15.52
CA GLY A 22 -18.29 -11.15 -14.52
C GLY A 22 -17.20 -10.69 -13.56
N ASN A 23 -17.21 -9.40 -13.24
CA ASN A 23 -16.27 -8.83 -12.30
C ASN A 23 -16.85 -8.77 -10.89
N THR A 24 -15.98 -8.88 -9.89
CA THR A 24 -16.31 -8.67 -8.47
C THR A 24 -15.22 -7.83 -7.82
N PRO A 25 -15.51 -7.13 -6.69
CA PRO A 25 -14.49 -6.40 -5.96
C PRO A 25 -13.26 -7.25 -5.61
N GLU A 26 -13.48 -8.50 -5.20
CA GLU A 26 -12.45 -9.45 -4.84
C GLU A 26 -11.58 -9.82 -6.04
N LEU A 27 -12.20 -10.04 -7.20
CA LEU A 27 -11.48 -10.33 -8.44
C LEU A 27 -10.67 -9.12 -8.91
N THR A 28 -11.23 -7.90 -8.82
CA THR A 28 -10.49 -6.67 -9.12
C THR A 28 -9.26 -6.54 -8.23
N LEU A 29 -9.42 -6.76 -6.91
CA LEU A 29 -8.31 -6.72 -5.96
C LEU A 29 -7.24 -7.77 -6.28
N GLU A 30 -7.63 -9.02 -6.54
CA GLU A 30 -6.70 -10.10 -6.88
C GLU A 30 -5.91 -9.76 -8.14
N ARG A 31 -6.59 -9.30 -9.20
CA ARG A 31 -5.97 -8.90 -10.48
C ARG A 31 -4.96 -7.78 -10.31
N ALA A 32 -5.25 -6.81 -9.45
CA ALA A 32 -4.34 -5.72 -9.15
C ALA A 32 -3.15 -6.19 -8.30
N ASP A 33 -3.37 -6.99 -7.26
CA ASP A 33 -2.28 -7.47 -6.41
C ASP A 33 -1.30 -8.37 -7.18
N LEU A 34 -1.78 -9.23 -8.09
CA LEU A 34 -0.90 -10.01 -8.97
C LEU A 34 0.04 -9.12 -9.80
N ARG A 35 -0.46 -7.97 -10.30
CA ARG A 35 0.35 -6.99 -11.02
C ARG A 35 1.35 -6.31 -10.10
N LEU A 36 0.96 -5.93 -8.88
CA LEU A 36 1.88 -5.39 -7.88
C LEU A 36 2.99 -6.39 -7.52
N GLN A 37 2.67 -7.69 -7.43
CA GLN A 37 3.68 -8.74 -7.24
C GLN A 37 4.66 -8.79 -8.42
N LEU A 38 4.18 -8.70 -9.68
CA LEU A 38 5.06 -8.62 -10.86
C LEU A 38 5.97 -7.40 -10.84
N VAL A 39 5.51 -6.26 -10.34
CA VAL A 39 6.37 -5.06 -10.16
C VAL A 39 7.55 -5.37 -9.23
N THR A 40 7.30 -6.08 -8.12
CA THR A 40 8.37 -6.44 -7.18
C THR A 40 9.36 -7.47 -7.72
N LEU A 41 8.95 -8.26 -8.72
CA LEU A 41 9.76 -9.33 -9.33
C LEU A 41 10.49 -8.88 -10.60
N SER A 42 9.97 -7.88 -11.32
CA SER A 42 10.60 -7.41 -12.55
C SER A 42 11.84 -6.57 -12.24
N GLU A 43 12.91 -6.80 -13.01
CA GLU A 43 14.14 -6.00 -12.99
C GLU A 43 14.08 -4.84 -14.02
N LEU A 44 13.07 -4.83 -14.89
CA LEU A 44 12.93 -3.85 -15.98
C LEU A 44 11.99 -2.72 -15.58
N ARG A 45 12.53 -1.50 -15.47
CA ARG A 45 11.75 -0.31 -15.10
C ARG A 45 10.53 -0.05 -15.98
N GLN A 46 10.60 -0.39 -17.27
CA GLN A 46 9.47 -0.23 -18.18
C GLN A 46 8.32 -1.17 -17.84
N GLU A 47 8.63 -2.45 -17.55
CA GLU A 47 7.64 -3.44 -17.13
C GLU A 47 7.04 -3.08 -15.77
N GLN A 48 7.89 -2.69 -14.81
CA GLN A 48 7.45 -2.21 -13.50
C GLN A 48 6.42 -1.08 -13.63
N ARG A 49 6.71 -0.07 -14.45
CA ARG A 49 5.75 1.02 -14.72
C ARG A 49 4.48 0.53 -15.37
N HIS A 50 4.59 -0.37 -16.35
CA HIS A 50 3.42 -0.92 -17.04
C HIS A 50 2.48 -1.66 -16.07
N PHE A 51 3.01 -2.59 -15.28
CA PHE A 51 2.21 -3.32 -14.29
C PHE A 51 1.63 -2.41 -13.21
N LEU A 52 2.38 -1.39 -12.77
CA LEU A 52 1.84 -0.40 -11.82
C LEU A 52 0.69 0.42 -12.41
N GLN A 53 0.80 0.84 -13.68
CA GLN A 53 -0.28 1.57 -14.36
C GLN A 53 -1.54 0.71 -14.45
N GLU A 54 -1.41 -0.55 -14.85
CA GLU A 54 -2.55 -1.48 -14.88
C GLU A 54 -3.15 -1.70 -13.49
N ALA A 55 -2.34 -1.89 -12.46
CA ALA A 55 -2.81 -2.07 -11.10
C ALA A 55 -3.57 -0.84 -10.58
N VAL A 56 -3.06 0.37 -10.82
CA VAL A 56 -3.73 1.62 -10.43
C VAL A 56 -5.09 1.73 -11.10
N VAL A 57 -5.17 1.52 -12.42
CA VAL A 57 -6.45 1.60 -13.15
C VAL A 57 -7.48 0.63 -12.58
N LEU A 58 -7.09 -0.63 -12.34
CA LEU A 58 -7.98 -1.63 -11.75
C LEU A 58 -8.47 -1.21 -10.36
N LEU A 59 -7.57 -0.69 -9.51
CA LEU A 59 -7.91 -0.32 -8.14
C LEU A 59 -8.74 0.97 -8.05
N GLU A 60 -8.48 1.95 -8.93
CA GLU A 60 -9.31 3.16 -9.02
C GLU A 60 -10.72 2.82 -9.49
N GLN A 61 -10.84 2.06 -10.57
CA GLN A 61 -12.13 1.61 -11.09
C GLN A 61 -12.87 0.75 -10.06
N GLY A 62 -12.17 -0.21 -9.44
CA GLY A 62 -12.72 -1.11 -8.44
C GLY A 62 -13.32 -0.42 -7.23
N ARG A 63 -12.84 0.78 -6.86
CA ARG A 63 -13.39 1.53 -5.72
C ARG A 63 -14.73 2.21 -6.01
N VAL A 64 -15.14 2.30 -7.28
CA VAL A 64 -16.32 3.08 -7.70
C VAL A 64 -17.28 2.33 -8.62
N GLU A 65 -16.85 1.25 -9.28
CA GLU A 65 -17.66 0.54 -10.28
C GLU A 65 -18.78 -0.34 -9.69
N PHE A 66 -18.71 -0.68 -8.40
CA PHE A 66 -19.65 -1.59 -7.75
C PHE A 66 -20.66 -0.81 -6.91
N GLU A 67 -21.96 -1.04 -7.15
CA GLU A 67 -23.06 -0.37 -6.44
C GLU A 67 -23.09 -0.74 -4.95
N GLU A 68 -22.80 -2.01 -4.62
CA GLU A 68 -22.72 -2.51 -3.26
C GLU A 68 -21.35 -3.14 -2.99
N MET A 69 -20.69 -2.70 -1.91
CA MET A 69 -19.40 -3.23 -1.50
C MET A 69 -19.27 -3.20 0.04
N PRO A 70 -18.82 -4.30 0.68
CA PRO A 70 -18.50 -4.28 2.10
C PRO A 70 -17.42 -3.24 2.40
N LEU A 71 -17.57 -2.46 3.48
CA LEU A 71 -16.59 -1.43 3.88
C LEU A 71 -15.15 -1.99 3.96
N ARG A 72 -14.99 -3.20 4.49
CA ARG A 72 -13.68 -3.87 4.55
C ARG A 72 -13.05 -4.05 3.16
N MET A 73 -13.86 -4.39 2.17
CA MET A 73 -13.39 -4.58 0.80
C MET A 73 -12.98 -3.24 0.17
N TYR A 74 -13.73 -2.17 0.45
CA TYR A 74 -13.36 -0.81 0.04
C TYR A 74 -12.04 -0.35 0.68
N ILE A 75 -11.83 -0.66 1.97
CA ILE A 75 -10.57 -0.40 2.67
C ILE A 75 -9.42 -1.15 1.99
N ASN A 76 -9.60 -2.44 1.69
CA ASN A 76 -8.57 -3.25 1.04
C ASN A 76 -8.17 -2.68 -0.34
N LEU A 77 -9.14 -2.32 -1.18
CA LEU A 77 -8.87 -1.67 -2.47
C LEU A 77 -8.13 -0.34 -2.29
N SER A 78 -8.54 0.48 -1.33
CA SER A 78 -7.91 1.77 -1.05
C SER A 78 -6.48 1.63 -0.56
N LEU A 79 -6.19 0.63 0.29
CA LEU A 79 -4.85 0.31 0.77
C LEU A 79 -3.96 -0.22 -0.36
N HIS A 80 -4.48 -1.06 -1.25
CA HIS A 80 -3.70 -1.53 -2.41
C HIS A 80 -3.43 -0.40 -3.40
N LEU A 81 -4.37 0.54 -3.56
CA LEU A 81 -4.17 1.72 -4.40
C LEU A 81 -3.08 2.63 -3.82
N ALA A 82 -3.14 2.88 -2.51
CA ALA A 82 -2.08 3.60 -1.79
C ALA A 82 -0.71 2.91 -1.93
N LYS A 83 -0.66 1.59 -1.80
CA LYS A 83 0.56 0.80 -2.04
C LYS A 83 1.09 0.99 -3.46
N ALA A 84 0.23 0.92 -4.48
CA ALA A 84 0.61 1.14 -5.88
C ALA A 84 1.21 2.54 -6.10
N TYR A 85 0.61 3.59 -5.53
CA TYR A 85 1.16 4.94 -5.61
C TYR A 85 2.48 5.10 -4.85
N MET A 86 2.62 4.49 -3.67
CA MET A 86 3.92 4.51 -2.98
C MET A 86 4.99 3.75 -3.76
N MET A 87 4.65 2.68 -4.46
CA MET A 87 5.59 2.00 -5.37
C MET A 87 5.98 2.90 -6.56
N PHE A 88 5.04 3.66 -7.13
CA PHE A 88 5.37 4.70 -8.12
C PHE A 88 6.32 5.75 -7.55
N PHE A 89 6.05 6.26 -6.34
CA PHE A 89 6.95 7.16 -5.64
C PHE A 89 8.34 6.54 -5.49
N GLU A 90 8.47 5.26 -5.15
CA GLU A 90 9.78 4.63 -5.01
C GLU A 90 10.56 4.55 -6.33
N LEU A 91 9.86 4.35 -7.45
CA LEU A 91 10.47 4.27 -8.78
C LEU A 91 10.87 5.64 -9.34
N THR A 92 10.07 6.68 -9.10
CA THR A 92 10.25 8.00 -9.75
C THR A 92 10.73 9.09 -8.80
N LYS A 93 10.52 8.92 -7.49
CA LYS A 93 10.72 9.90 -6.42
C LYS A 93 9.85 11.17 -6.57
N GLU A 94 8.76 11.10 -7.32
CA GLU A 94 7.85 12.21 -7.50
C GLU A 94 6.85 12.32 -6.34
N HIS A 95 6.93 13.42 -5.58
CA HIS A 95 6.15 13.62 -4.35
C HIS A 95 4.62 13.62 -4.54
N HIS A 96 4.12 13.88 -5.75
CA HIS A 96 2.69 13.89 -6.01
C HIS A 96 2.05 12.52 -5.75
N PHE A 97 2.78 11.42 -5.93
CA PHE A 97 2.28 10.08 -5.59
C PHE A 97 2.07 9.90 -4.08
N ALA A 98 2.98 10.41 -3.25
CA ALA A 98 2.79 10.42 -1.80
C ALA A 98 1.63 11.34 -1.38
N LEU A 99 1.41 12.45 -2.10
CA LEU A 99 0.25 13.31 -1.89
C LEU A 99 -1.07 12.58 -2.20
N ILE A 100 -1.14 11.86 -3.31
CA ILE A 100 -2.32 11.06 -3.69
C ILE A 100 -2.59 9.99 -2.63
N THR A 101 -1.55 9.28 -2.15
CA THR A 101 -1.67 8.33 -1.03
C THR A 101 -2.32 8.99 0.20
N GLN A 102 -1.88 10.19 0.57
CA GLN A 102 -2.49 10.94 1.68
C GLN A 102 -3.95 11.32 1.39
N GLN A 103 -4.28 11.75 0.17
CA GLN A 103 -5.64 12.12 -0.22
C GLN A 103 -6.62 10.94 -0.18
N ILE A 104 -6.14 9.74 -0.53
CA ILE A 104 -6.93 8.51 -0.45
C ILE A 104 -7.17 8.11 1.00
N LEU A 105 -6.12 8.11 1.83
CA LEU A 105 -6.16 7.46 3.14
C LEU A 105 -6.56 8.37 4.30
N LYS A 106 -6.31 9.69 4.24
CA LYS A 106 -6.68 10.61 5.33
C LYS A 106 -8.18 10.59 5.66
N PRO A 107 -9.12 10.58 4.68
CA PRO A 107 -10.54 10.47 4.97
C PRO A 107 -10.93 9.18 5.68
N MET A 108 -10.10 8.14 5.58
CA MET A 108 -10.34 6.80 6.12
C MET A 108 -9.65 6.58 7.48
N ALA A 109 -8.93 7.58 8.00
CA ALA A 109 -8.19 7.47 9.25
C ALA A 109 -9.09 7.23 10.49
N SER A 110 -10.39 7.52 10.40
CA SER A 110 -11.37 7.26 11.44
C SER A 110 -11.77 5.79 11.57
N TYR A 111 -11.41 4.94 10.59
CA TYR A 111 -11.66 3.50 10.68
C TYR A 111 -10.65 2.74 11.56
N GLU A 112 -9.67 3.45 12.14
CA GLU A 112 -8.71 2.91 13.11
C GLU A 112 -7.90 1.69 12.64
N HIS A 113 -7.77 1.53 11.32
CA HIS A 113 -7.01 0.44 10.71
C HIS A 113 -5.50 0.73 10.70
N GLY A 114 -4.68 -0.19 11.23
CA GLY A 114 -3.23 0.00 11.34
C GLY A 114 -2.53 0.31 10.02
N ASP A 115 -2.82 -0.43 8.95
CA ASP A 115 -2.21 -0.19 7.63
C ASP A 115 -2.48 1.20 7.06
N ILE A 116 -3.64 1.80 7.36
CA ILE A 116 -3.96 3.18 6.95
C ILE A 116 -2.97 4.13 7.62
N TYR A 117 -2.73 3.96 8.92
CA TYR A 117 -1.77 4.77 9.65
C TYR A 117 -0.34 4.53 9.19
N PHE A 118 0.04 3.29 8.88
CA PHE A 118 1.35 2.98 8.33
C PHE A 118 1.61 3.69 7.00
N PHE A 119 0.70 3.56 6.03
CA PHE A 119 0.86 4.22 4.73
C PHE A 119 0.77 5.75 4.83
N LEU A 120 -0.02 6.31 5.75
CA LEU A 120 -0.03 7.75 6.03
C LEU A 120 1.30 8.23 6.62
N ALA A 121 1.90 7.46 7.54
CA ALA A 121 3.23 7.74 8.06
C ALA A 121 4.29 7.69 6.96
N TYR A 122 4.26 6.63 6.14
CA TYR A 122 5.18 6.46 5.03
C TYR A 122 5.07 7.60 4.02
N ALA A 123 3.86 7.95 3.56
CA ALA A 123 3.67 9.07 2.64
C ALA A 123 4.10 10.41 3.24
N SER A 124 3.89 10.63 4.54
CA SER A 124 4.37 11.83 5.25
C SER A 124 5.90 11.87 5.33
N ALA A 125 6.54 10.73 5.59
CA ALA A 125 7.99 10.60 5.63
C ALA A 125 8.60 10.91 4.26
N SER A 126 8.04 10.33 3.19
CA SER A 126 8.43 10.58 1.79
C SER A 126 8.28 12.03 1.33
N LYS A 127 7.51 12.84 2.08
CA LYS A 127 7.33 14.28 1.84
C LYS A 127 8.13 15.15 2.82
N ASN A 128 9.00 14.56 3.64
CA ASN A 128 9.77 15.23 4.69
C ASN A 128 8.88 15.97 5.72
N GLU A 129 7.77 15.33 6.13
CA GLU A 129 6.82 15.86 7.12
C GLU A 129 6.98 15.15 8.48
N PRO A 130 8.00 15.48 9.31
CA PRO A 130 8.34 14.73 10.52
C PRO A 130 7.23 14.73 11.58
N ALA A 131 6.52 15.85 11.75
CA ALA A 131 5.44 15.96 12.72
C ALA A 131 4.26 15.04 12.37
N LEU A 132 3.87 15.00 11.10
CA LEU A 132 2.82 14.11 10.61
C LEU A 132 3.28 12.65 10.62
N THR A 133 4.52 12.38 10.24
CA THR A 133 5.10 11.03 10.32
C THR A 133 5.00 10.50 11.76
N ARG A 134 5.44 11.28 12.75
CA ARG A 134 5.32 10.93 14.17
C ARG A 134 3.87 10.73 14.60
N HIS A 135 2.96 11.61 14.17
CA HIS A 135 1.53 11.50 14.51
C HIS A 135 0.96 10.15 14.05
N TRP A 136 1.17 9.79 12.78
CA TRP A 136 0.65 8.55 12.21
C TRP A 136 1.32 7.31 12.78
N LEU A 137 2.64 7.32 13.00
CA LEU A 137 3.33 6.22 13.68
C LEU A 137 2.84 6.02 15.11
N GLY A 138 2.57 7.12 15.82
CA GLY A 138 1.98 7.06 17.16
C GLY A 138 0.65 6.29 17.15
N LYS A 139 -0.25 6.62 16.22
CA LYS A 139 -1.51 5.88 16.04
C LYS A 139 -1.29 4.43 15.62
N TYR A 140 -0.43 4.19 14.64
CA TYR A 140 -0.10 2.84 14.15
C TYR A 140 0.33 1.91 15.29
N THR A 141 1.18 2.38 16.20
CA THR A 141 1.69 1.57 17.32
C THR A 141 0.66 1.20 18.38
N MET A 142 -0.55 1.77 18.31
CA MET A 142 -1.67 1.44 19.19
C MET A 142 -2.63 0.42 18.57
N THR A 143 -2.44 0.07 17.29
CA THR A 143 -3.31 -0.87 16.56
C THR A 143 -2.88 -2.32 16.72
N ALA A 144 -3.79 -3.26 16.43
CA ALA A 144 -3.50 -4.69 16.48
C ALA A 144 -2.62 -5.16 15.31
N GLU A 145 -2.64 -4.42 14.19
CA GLU A 145 -1.84 -4.65 12.99
C GLU A 145 -0.41 -4.06 13.11
N PHE A 146 -0.02 -3.61 14.29
CA PHE A 146 1.33 -3.10 14.52
C PHE A 146 2.38 -4.21 14.37
N GLU A 147 3.31 -4.01 13.43
CA GLU A 147 4.44 -4.89 13.20
C GLU A 147 5.75 -4.15 13.47
N LEU A 148 6.44 -4.53 14.56
CA LEU A 148 7.69 -3.91 14.97
C LEU A 148 8.79 -4.08 13.89
N GLU A 149 8.90 -5.27 13.31
CA GLU A 149 9.91 -5.57 12.31
C GLU A 149 9.72 -4.71 11.04
N LEU A 150 8.47 -4.54 10.60
CA LEU A 150 8.14 -3.66 9.48
C LEU A 150 8.57 -2.22 9.78
N LEU A 151 8.21 -1.66 10.93
CA LEU A 151 8.60 -0.30 11.32
C LEU A 151 10.12 -0.13 11.40
N GLN A 152 10.82 -1.14 11.93
CA GLN A 152 12.27 -1.12 12.07
C GLN A 152 12.98 -1.17 10.71
N GLN A 153 12.50 -2.00 9.78
CA GLN A 153 13.20 -2.27 8.52
C GLN A 153 12.82 -1.31 7.39
N HIS A 154 11.64 -0.71 7.42
CA HIS A 154 11.15 0.10 6.31
C HIS A 154 12.02 1.34 6.07
N HIS A 155 12.55 1.47 4.85
CA HIS A 155 13.59 2.45 4.49
C HIS A 155 13.14 3.91 4.65
N ALA A 156 11.84 4.19 4.46
CA ALA A 156 11.28 5.53 4.61
C ALA A 156 11.46 6.12 6.02
N PHE A 157 11.76 5.29 7.02
CA PHE A 157 11.95 5.75 8.40
C PHE A 157 13.41 5.77 8.86
N ASN A 158 14.37 5.50 7.95
CA ASN A 158 15.80 5.45 8.28
C ASN A 158 16.28 6.75 8.94
N ASP A 159 15.88 7.90 8.39
CA ASP A 159 16.27 9.22 8.90
C ASP A 159 15.69 9.51 10.29
N TYR A 160 14.63 8.81 10.69
CA TYR A 160 14.02 8.97 12.01
C TYR A 160 14.68 8.14 13.10
N ARG A 161 15.52 7.15 12.76
CA ARG A 161 16.21 6.28 13.74
C ARG A 161 17.14 7.06 14.68
N GLN A 162 17.65 8.21 14.25
CA GLN A 162 18.45 9.10 15.08
C GLN A 162 17.63 9.94 16.06
N HIS A 163 16.31 10.04 15.87
CA HIS A 163 15.46 10.88 16.71
C HIS A 163 15.01 10.12 17.98
N GLU A 164 15.11 10.80 19.11
CA GLU A 164 14.74 10.24 20.42
C GLU A 164 13.29 9.73 20.47
N TRP A 165 12.36 10.46 19.83
CA TRP A 165 10.95 10.07 19.81
C TRP A 165 10.71 8.74 19.08
N PHE A 166 11.46 8.47 18.01
CA PHE A 166 11.33 7.23 17.24
C PHE A 166 11.89 6.06 18.04
N ASN A 167 13.05 6.25 18.68
CA ASN A 167 13.63 5.26 19.57
C ASN A 167 12.73 4.93 20.78
N LYS A 168 12.00 5.91 21.31
CA LYS A 168 10.99 5.68 22.35
C LYS A 168 9.82 4.82 21.86
N ILE A 169 9.37 5.03 20.62
CA ILE A 169 8.33 4.19 20.00
C ILE A 169 8.82 2.75 19.86
N LEU A 170 10.04 2.53 19.38
CA LEU A 170 10.58 1.17 19.21
C LEU A 170 10.75 0.46 20.57
N LYS A 171 11.34 1.13 21.56
CA LYS A 171 11.61 0.53 22.87
C LYS A 171 10.35 0.17 23.66
N SER A 172 9.29 0.98 23.56
CA SER A 172 8.05 0.72 24.29
C SER A 172 7.31 -0.54 23.83
N LYS A 173 7.73 -1.14 22.71
CA LYS A 173 7.12 -2.32 22.10
C LYS A 173 8.05 -3.55 22.03
N MET A 174 9.26 -3.45 22.61
CA MET A 174 10.21 -4.57 22.75
C MET A 174 10.00 -5.36 24.05
N HIS A 175 8.89 -5.15 24.76
CA HIS A 175 8.56 -5.78 26.04
C HIS A 175 7.21 -6.48 25.97
#